data_AF-A0A6I1MUY6-F1
#
_entry.id   AF-A0A6I1MUY6-F1
#
_cell.length_a   1.000
_cell.length_b   1.000
_cell.length_c   1.000
_cell.angle_alpha   90.00
_cell.angle_beta   90.00
_cell.angle_gamma   90.00
#
_symmetry.space_group_name_H-M   'P 1'
#
loop_
_entity.id
_entity.type
_entity.pdbx_description
1 polymer ?
#
loop_
_entity_poly.entity_id
_entity_poly.type
_entity_poly.pdbx_seq_one_letter_code
_entity_poly.pdbx_strand_id
1 'polypeptide(L)'
;MSDTCKMNVAGGPCPSCPWRTDQTAADIPNFDLEKAEGLAKTCPNERGFGPDFDASLFACHKSKEGAEIACAGWLAAVGGRHPQVRLAVMRGQLDPERLAPGKAWPELHDNYQDVLRKLRQTA
;
A
#
# COMPACT_ATOMS: atom_id res chain seq x y z
N MET A 1 -0.25 28.38 -13.93
CA MET A 1 0.17 26.97 -13.81
C MET A 1 -0.59 26.40 -12.64
N SER A 2 -1.64 25.60 -12.90
CA SER A 2 -2.48 25.05 -11.83
C SER A 2 -1.63 24.11 -10.98
N ASP A 3 -1.67 24.28 -9.66
CA ASP A 3 -1.12 23.31 -8.71
C ASP A 3 -1.60 21.92 -9.13
N THR A 4 -0.66 21.11 -9.57
CA THR A 4 -0.92 19.71 -9.90
C THR A 4 -1.25 19.05 -8.58
N CYS A 5 -2.49 18.59 -8.39
CA CYS A 5 -2.89 17.90 -7.17
C CYS A 5 -1.94 16.71 -6.98
N LYS A 6 -1.02 16.82 -6.01
CA LYS A 6 -0.05 15.78 -5.70
C LYS A 6 -0.79 14.57 -5.13
N MET A 7 -0.26 13.38 -5.37
CA MET A 7 -0.79 12.18 -4.71
C MET A 7 -0.51 12.31 -3.20
N ASN A 8 -1.56 12.16 -2.38
CA ASN A 8 -1.43 12.13 -0.93
C ASN A 8 -0.94 10.75 -0.49
N VAL A 9 0.24 10.71 0.13
CA VAL A 9 0.97 9.48 0.47
C VAL A 9 1.41 9.53 1.92
N ALA A 10 1.31 8.39 2.63
CA ALA A 10 1.87 8.27 3.97
C ALA A 10 3.41 8.42 3.97
N GLY A 11 3.98 8.99 5.04
CA GLY A 11 5.43 9.23 5.11
C GLY A 11 6.30 7.97 5.18
N GLY A 12 5.73 6.85 5.64
CA GLY A 12 6.40 5.55 5.79
C GLY A 12 5.50 4.50 6.48
N PRO A 13 5.93 3.24 6.57
CA PRO A 13 5.22 2.20 7.30
C PRO A 13 5.24 2.55 8.80
N CYS A 14 4.07 2.70 9.39
CA CYS A 14 3.96 3.00 10.82
C CYS A 14 4.20 1.75 11.70
N PRO A 15 4.24 1.88 13.04
CA PRO A 15 4.44 0.76 13.96
C PRO A 15 3.60 -0.48 13.62
N SER A 16 2.28 -0.35 13.49
CA SER A 16 1.35 -1.43 13.15
C SER A 16 1.05 -1.61 11.66
N CYS A 17 2.00 -1.31 10.78
CA CYS A 17 1.76 -1.42 9.33
C CYS A 17 1.60 -2.89 8.89
N PRO A 18 0.53 -3.26 8.19
CA PRO A 18 0.31 -4.65 7.76
C PRO A 18 1.40 -5.17 6.81
N TRP A 19 2.06 -4.27 6.07
CA TRP A 19 3.13 -4.62 5.13
C TRP A 19 4.44 -5.03 5.81
N ARG A 20 4.64 -4.71 7.09
CA ARG A 20 5.86 -5.08 7.83
C ARG A 20 5.88 -6.57 8.15
N THR A 21 7.02 -7.23 7.99
CA THR A 21 7.16 -8.67 8.29
C THR A 21 7.02 -8.97 9.79
N ASP A 22 7.35 -8.01 10.65
CA ASP A 22 7.34 -8.10 12.10
C ASP A 22 6.04 -7.62 12.78
N GLN A 23 4.95 -7.47 12.03
CA GLN A 23 3.63 -7.07 12.54
C GLN A 23 2.55 -8.08 12.17
N THR A 24 1.61 -8.30 13.06
CA THR A 24 0.51 -9.28 12.95
C THR A 24 -0.86 -8.59 12.93
N ALA A 25 -1.94 -9.35 12.73
CA ALA A 25 -3.29 -8.79 12.80
C ALA A 25 -3.62 -8.24 14.20
N ALA A 26 -3.11 -8.87 15.26
CA ALA A 26 -3.27 -8.41 16.65
C ALA A 26 -2.64 -7.03 16.93
N ASP A 27 -1.65 -6.61 16.13
CA ASP A 27 -1.00 -5.29 16.27
C ASP A 27 -1.80 -4.16 15.60
N ILE A 28 -2.79 -4.50 14.76
CA ILE A 28 -3.56 -3.54 13.96
C ILE A 28 -4.82 -3.13 14.72
N PRO A 29 -4.98 -1.84 15.11
CA PRO A 29 -6.17 -1.38 15.79
C PRO A 29 -7.43 -1.55 14.93
N ASN A 30 -8.49 -2.12 15.52
CA ASN A 30 -9.76 -2.39 14.84
C ASN A 30 -9.58 -3.21 13.56
N PHE A 31 -8.70 -4.21 13.59
CA PHE A 31 -8.45 -5.08 12.45
C PHE A 31 -9.74 -5.72 11.94
N ASP A 32 -9.89 -5.73 10.62
CA ASP A 32 -11.02 -6.32 9.91
C ASP A 32 -10.45 -7.13 8.74
N LEU A 33 -10.61 -8.45 8.82
CA LEU A 33 -10.08 -9.37 7.83
C LEU A 33 -10.75 -9.20 6.46
N GLU A 34 -12.05 -8.91 6.42
CA GLU A 34 -12.78 -8.73 5.17
C GLU A 34 -12.26 -7.49 4.42
N LYS A 35 -12.02 -6.38 5.15
CA LYS A 35 -11.38 -5.19 4.58
C LYS A 35 -9.99 -5.50 4.04
N ALA A 36 -9.17 -6.25 4.80
CA ALA A 36 -7.85 -6.66 4.33
C ALA A 36 -7.94 -7.49 3.04
N GLU A 37 -8.84 -8.47 2.98
CA GLU A 37 -9.04 -9.29 1.78
C GLU A 37 -9.52 -8.47 0.58
N GLY A 38 -10.40 -7.48 0.80
CA GLY A 38 -10.87 -6.56 -0.24
C GLY A 38 -9.75 -5.76 -0.91
N LEU A 39 -8.70 -5.40 -0.17
CA LEU A 39 -7.55 -4.66 -0.69
C LEU A 39 -6.71 -5.47 -1.71
N ALA A 40 -6.91 -6.78 -1.83
CA ALA A 40 -6.18 -7.61 -2.81
C ALA A 40 -6.35 -7.13 -4.25
N LYS A 41 -7.49 -6.53 -4.58
CA LYS A 41 -7.80 -5.98 -5.91
C LYS A 41 -6.95 -4.77 -6.29
N THR A 42 -6.26 -4.16 -5.31
CA THR A 42 -5.35 -3.02 -5.52
C THR A 42 -3.90 -3.46 -5.77
N CYS A 43 -3.65 -4.78 -5.78
CA CYS A 43 -2.33 -5.38 -5.89
C CYS A 43 -2.26 -6.35 -7.07
N PRO A 44 -1.06 -6.66 -7.56
CA PRO A 44 -0.87 -7.78 -8.47
C PRO A 44 -1.33 -9.10 -7.83
N ASN A 45 -1.87 -10.00 -8.64
CA ASN A 45 -2.21 -11.37 -8.22
C ASN A 45 -0.95 -12.25 -8.07
N GLU A 46 -1.15 -13.53 -7.72
CA GLU A 46 -0.06 -14.51 -7.51
C GLU A 46 0.85 -14.71 -8.73
N ARG A 47 0.32 -14.44 -9.94
CA ARG A 47 1.09 -14.51 -11.19
C ARG A 47 1.78 -13.20 -11.55
N GLY A 48 1.65 -12.18 -10.70
CA GLY A 48 2.17 -10.83 -10.91
C GLY A 48 1.35 -9.97 -11.87
N PHE A 49 0.13 -10.37 -12.23
CA PHE A 49 -0.75 -9.58 -13.10
C PHE A 49 -1.65 -8.62 -12.34
N GLY A 50 -1.98 -7.51 -12.97
CA GLY A 50 -2.79 -6.45 -12.37
C GLY A 50 -2.00 -5.49 -11.48
N PRO A 51 -2.69 -4.63 -10.71
CA PRO A 51 -4.14 -4.46 -10.71
C PRO A 51 -4.66 -3.80 -12.01
N ASP A 52 -5.97 -3.82 -12.20
CA ASP A 52 -6.64 -3.19 -13.34
C ASP A 52 -6.51 -1.65 -13.31
N PHE A 53 -6.82 -0.99 -14.42
CA PHE A 53 -6.63 0.46 -14.57
C PHE A 53 -7.53 1.29 -13.66
N ASP A 54 -8.74 0.80 -13.41
CA ASP A 54 -9.78 1.41 -12.57
C ASP A 54 -9.68 0.97 -11.09
N ALA A 55 -8.72 0.10 -10.75
CA ALA A 55 -8.48 -0.26 -9.36
C ALA A 55 -8.15 0.98 -8.51
N SER A 56 -8.67 0.98 -7.28
CA SER A 56 -8.35 1.99 -6.29
C SER A 56 -6.92 1.83 -5.78
N LEU A 57 -6.33 2.93 -5.30
CA LEU A 57 -5.05 2.87 -4.59
C LEU A 57 -5.21 2.08 -3.28
N PHE A 58 -4.13 1.44 -2.84
CA PHE A 58 -4.10 0.80 -1.53
C PHE A 58 -4.10 1.86 -0.43
N ALA A 59 -5.21 1.95 0.31
CA ALA A 59 -5.35 2.90 1.40
C ALA A 59 -4.45 2.55 2.59
N CYS A 60 -3.87 3.56 3.23
CA CYS A 60 -3.19 3.38 4.51
C CYS A 60 -4.21 3.03 5.61
N HIS A 61 -3.96 2.02 6.44
CA HIS A 61 -4.91 1.67 7.52
C HIS A 61 -5.04 2.75 8.61
N LYS A 62 -4.16 3.75 8.61
CA LYS A 62 -4.26 4.94 9.48
C LYS A 62 -5.06 6.09 8.85
N SER A 63 -5.44 6.01 7.58
CA SER A 63 -6.30 7.05 7.00
C SER A 63 -7.73 6.95 7.54
N LYS A 64 -8.44 8.07 7.49
CA LYS A 64 -9.87 8.09 7.80
C LYS A 64 -10.65 7.63 6.56
N GLU A 65 -11.74 6.91 6.78
CA GLU A 65 -12.69 6.58 5.71
C GLU A 65 -13.22 7.87 5.05
N GLY A 66 -13.22 7.91 3.72
CA GLY A 66 -13.55 9.08 2.90
C GLY A 66 -12.44 10.13 2.77
N ALA A 67 -11.29 9.91 3.41
CA ALA A 67 -10.10 10.76 3.31
C ALA A 67 -8.82 9.91 3.25
N GLU A 68 -8.87 8.88 2.40
CA GLU A 68 -7.80 7.90 2.23
C GLU A 68 -6.52 8.55 1.67
N ILE A 69 -5.39 8.07 2.18
CA ILE A 69 -4.07 8.37 1.61
C ILE A 69 -3.41 7.07 1.18
N ALA A 70 -2.57 7.13 0.16
CA ALA A 70 -1.88 5.94 -0.34
C ALA A 70 -0.89 5.40 0.72
N CYS A 71 -0.89 4.09 0.90
CA CYS A 71 -0.02 3.39 1.84
C CYS A 71 1.45 3.41 1.36
N ALA A 72 2.35 3.86 2.23
CA ALA A 72 3.79 3.92 1.93
C ALA A 72 4.43 2.53 1.76
N GLY A 73 4.05 1.56 2.60
CA GLY A 73 4.56 0.19 2.52
C GLY A 73 4.16 -0.50 1.22
N TRP A 74 2.89 -0.32 0.82
CA TRP A 74 2.40 -0.79 -0.49
C TRP A 74 3.12 -0.11 -1.66
N LEU A 75 3.31 1.22 -1.60
CA LEU A 75 4.01 1.95 -2.67
C LEU A 75 5.42 1.42 -2.89
N ALA A 76 6.17 1.22 -1.80
CA ALA A 76 7.53 0.71 -1.83
C ALA A 76 7.63 -0.77 -2.27
N ALA A 77 6.65 -1.61 -1.92
CA ALA A 77 6.69 -3.04 -2.26
C ALA A 77 6.20 -3.32 -3.68
N VAL A 78 5.02 -2.80 -4.05
CA VAL A 78 4.34 -3.14 -5.30
C VAL A 78 3.69 -1.96 -6.03
N GLY A 79 3.72 -0.75 -5.47
CA GLY A 79 3.02 0.41 -6.01
C GLY A 79 3.39 0.74 -7.46
N GLY A 80 4.65 0.54 -7.84
CA GLY A 80 5.12 0.75 -9.22
C GLY A 80 4.42 -0.14 -10.27
N ARG A 81 3.72 -1.20 -9.84
CA ARG A 81 2.93 -2.06 -10.73
C ARG A 81 1.52 -1.49 -11.00
N HIS A 82 1.02 -0.62 -10.12
CA HIS A 82 -0.29 0.01 -10.25
C HIS A 82 -0.31 1.06 -11.39
N PRO A 83 -1.24 0.99 -12.36
CA PRO A 83 -1.29 1.92 -13.48
C PRO A 83 -1.37 3.40 -13.08
N GLN A 84 -2.23 3.74 -12.11
CA GLN A 84 -2.38 5.11 -11.62
C GLN A 84 -1.12 5.66 -10.94
N VAL A 85 -0.35 4.82 -10.25
CA VAL A 85 0.92 5.21 -9.63
C VAL A 85 1.95 5.55 -10.70
N ARG A 86 2.08 4.71 -11.73
CA ARG A 86 2.96 4.98 -12.88
C ARG A 86 2.62 6.30 -13.57
N LEU A 87 1.33 6.56 -13.80
CA LEU A 87 0.89 7.83 -14.36
C LEU A 87 1.18 9.02 -13.44
N ALA A 88 1.01 8.88 -12.13
CA ALA A 88 1.32 9.93 -11.17
C ALA A 88 2.82 10.28 -11.17
N VAL A 89 3.71 9.28 -11.26
CA VAL A 89 5.16 9.51 -11.41
C VAL A 89 5.45 10.23 -12.73
N MET A 90 4.92 9.74 -13.84
CA MET A 90 5.14 10.36 -15.16
C MET A 90 4.66 11.81 -15.23
N ARG A 91 3.64 12.17 -14.46
CA ARG A 91 3.07 13.53 -14.38
C ARG A 91 3.73 14.41 -13.32
N GLY A 92 4.73 13.91 -12.58
CA GLY A 92 5.36 14.65 -11.48
C GLY A 92 4.45 14.85 -10.25
N GLN A 93 3.38 14.06 -10.14
CA GLN A 93 2.43 14.09 -9.02
C GLN A 93 2.85 13.18 -7.87
N LEU A 94 3.76 12.25 -8.14
CA LEU A 94 4.40 11.38 -7.16
C LEU A 94 5.91 11.36 -7.41
N ASP A 95 6.69 11.54 -6.35
CA ASP A 95 8.14 11.39 -6.39
C ASP A 95 8.48 9.89 -6.56
N PRO A 96 9.26 9.49 -7.59
CA PRO A 96 9.65 8.10 -7.80
C PRO A 96 10.42 7.49 -6.62
N GLU A 97 11.09 8.30 -5.78
CA GLU A 97 11.76 7.80 -4.57
C GLU A 97 10.78 7.17 -3.56
N ARG A 98 9.48 7.49 -3.67
CA ARG A 98 8.41 6.87 -2.85
C ARG A 98 8.12 5.41 -3.22
N LEU A 99 8.66 4.92 -4.35
CA LEU A 99 8.51 3.54 -4.79
C LEU A 99 9.64 2.62 -4.30
N ALA A 100 10.48 3.10 -3.38
CA ALA A 100 11.51 2.31 -2.72
C ALA A 100 11.40 2.44 -1.20
N PRO A 101 11.80 1.41 -0.43
CA PRO A 101 11.90 1.52 1.03
C PRO A 101 12.92 2.59 1.43
N GLY A 102 12.62 3.35 2.49
CA GLY A 102 13.58 4.26 3.11
C GLY A 102 14.71 3.51 3.82
N LYS A 103 15.88 4.15 3.97
CA LYS A 103 17.12 3.55 4.52
C LYS A 103 16.96 2.87 5.89
N ALA A 104 16.05 3.34 6.73
CA ALA A 104 15.82 2.84 8.09
C ALA A 104 14.42 2.23 8.26
N TRP A 105 13.76 1.85 7.17
CA TRP A 105 12.46 1.21 7.25
C TRP A 105 12.59 -0.23 7.76
N PRO A 106 11.58 -0.73 8.49
CA PRO A 106 11.45 -2.16 8.78
C PRO A 106 11.33 -2.96 7.48
N GLU A 107 11.64 -4.25 7.57
CA GLU A 107 11.46 -5.18 6.47
C GLU A 107 9.98 -5.29 6.09
N LEU A 108 9.70 -5.32 4.79
CA LEU A 108 8.36 -5.38 4.22
C LEU A 108 8.18 -6.68 3.44
N HIS A 109 6.95 -7.16 3.33
CA HIS A 109 6.62 -8.23 2.40
C HIS A 109 6.73 -7.77 0.95
N ASP A 110 7.18 -8.67 0.07
CA ASP A 110 7.36 -8.40 -1.36
C ASP A 110 6.05 -8.39 -2.16
N ASN A 111 5.00 -9.03 -1.63
CA ASN A 111 3.69 -9.14 -2.28
C ASN A 111 2.56 -9.15 -1.26
N TYR A 112 1.35 -8.84 -1.72
CA TYR A 112 0.21 -8.72 -0.82
C TYR A 112 -0.35 -10.08 -0.38
N GLN A 113 -0.10 -11.14 -1.13
CA GLN A 113 -0.54 -12.48 -0.78
C GLN A 113 0.17 -12.99 0.48
N ASP A 114 1.45 -12.67 0.66
CA ASP A 114 2.20 -12.96 1.88
C ASP A 114 1.71 -12.12 3.06
N VAL A 115 1.38 -10.84 2.83
CA VAL A 115 0.71 -10.00 3.83
C VAL A 115 -0.60 -10.65 4.28
N LEU A 116 -1.49 -11.00 3.34
CA LEU A 116 -2.78 -11.63 3.65
C LEU A 116 -2.64 -12.98 4.34
N ARG A 117 -1.69 -13.82 3.91
CA ARG A 117 -1.44 -15.11 4.54
C ARG A 117 -1.08 -14.92 6.02
N LYS A 118 -0.17 -14.00 6.31
CA LYS A 118 0.22 -13.65 7.68
C LYS A 118 -0.96 -13.11 8.49
N LEU A 119 -1.74 -12.19 7.93
CA LEU A 119 -2.91 -11.61 8.62
C LEU A 119 -3.95 -12.69 8.95
N ARG A 120 -4.28 -13.58 8.00
CA ARG A 120 -5.19 -14.72 8.25
C ARG A 120 -4.70 -15.66 9.34
N GLN A 121 -3.39 -15.89 9.44
CA GLN A 121 -2.80 -16.78 10.45
C GLN A 121 -2.74 -16.17 11.85
N THR A 122 -2.94 -14.85 11.96
CA THR A 122 -2.73 -14.10 13.21
C THR A 122 -3.95 -13.28 13.64
N ALA A 123 -5.07 -13.42 12.92
CA ALA A 123 -6.35 -12.77 13.19
C ALA A 123 -7.18 -13.51 14.24
#